data_AF-A0A924GN48-F1
#
_entry.id   AF-A0A924GN48-F1
#
_cell.length_a   1.000
_cell.length_b   1.000
_cell.length_c   1.000
_cell.angle_alpha   90.00
_cell.angle_beta   90.00
_cell.angle_gamma   90.00
#
_symmetry.space_group_name_H-M   'P 1'
#
loop_
_entity.id
_entity.type
_entity.pdbx_description
1 polymer ?
#
loop_
_entity_poly.entity_id
_entity_poly.type
_entity_poly.pdbx_seq_one_letter_code
_entity_poly.pdbx_strand_id
1 'polypeptide(L)'
;MVLVDDFNGGVQRADWDVFRATGVAHLMSISGLHITMFAWLAAQLIGWLWRRSAALSPVLCLAVPAASAAVWGGLLLAAGYALFSGWGVPAQRTVWMLAAVVLLRQSGKRWPWPQVWLLAMAVVLALDPWALLQAGFWLSFVAVGVLFASGSGDDRSAIDSGATHAQQKRAGGQFDTKFEVRRAFGLSWLIGAATALFRASREQWVLTLALAPLSLLLFNQVSLVGLLANGLAIPWVTLLVTPLTLLGVLWAPLWDLAAAAVAALMWFLQWLTLWPMASISVAAAPLWCALAGVAGGALLALRLPWHWRVLGLPLLLPVLLWQPLRPGAGEFEIIAADVGQGNALLVRTAGHTLVYDTGPRFSRESDAGHRVLVPLLRALGERVDTLMLSHRDSDHVGGAPAVLAMQPQALLLSSIEDGHALQALRPATRCVAGQRWEWDAVTFEVLHPSAEDYNLTQKSNAMSCVLRVSSGSRIALLVGDIELAQEQRLVAAGAMLKADLLLVPHHGSKTSSSGAFLDAVQPRLALAQTGYRNRFGHPAPPVLERYRERGIRVFTSPVCGAMRWSSLRPDELICQRDIARRYWQHGIGTAPWMRCAGSAG
;
A
#
# COMPACT_ATOMS: atom_id res chain seq x y z
N MET A 1 -15.32 -11.72 -18.51
CA MET A 1 -15.24 -10.31 -18.96
C MET A 1 -16.26 -9.56 -18.13
N VAL A 2 -15.76 -8.62 -17.30
CA VAL A 2 -16.46 -7.88 -16.22
C VAL A 2 -16.79 -8.76 -14.99
N LEU A 3 -16.45 -8.29 -13.77
CA LEU A 3 -16.67 -8.90 -12.42
C LEU A 3 -15.46 -9.55 -11.70
N VAL A 4 -14.36 -8.84 -11.40
CA VAL A 4 -13.53 -9.12 -10.19
C VAL A 4 -12.71 -7.90 -9.69
N ASP A 5 -13.22 -6.66 -9.68
CA ASP A 5 -12.43 -5.54 -9.10
C ASP A 5 -13.22 -4.45 -8.33
N ASP A 6 -14.56 -4.51 -8.25
CA ASP A 6 -15.38 -3.38 -7.76
C ASP A 6 -15.87 -3.44 -6.31
N PHE A 7 -15.47 -4.42 -5.50
CA PHE A 7 -15.85 -4.46 -4.07
C PHE A 7 -14.97 -3.59 -3.15
N ASN A 8 -14.42 -2.49 -3.68
CA ASN A 8 -13.87 -1.37 -2.89
C ASN A 8 -14.72 -0.09 -2.97
N GLY A 9 -15.91 -0.13 -3.60
CA GLY A 9 -16.74 1.04 -3.91
C GLY A 9 -17.40 1.79 -2.74
N GLY A 10 -17.17 1.41 -1.47
CA GLY A 10 -17.75 2.09 -0.30
C GLY A 10 -16.82 3.04 0.46
N VAL A 11 -15.49 2.93 0.24
CA VAL A 11 -14.46 3.65 1.00
C VAL A 11 -13.67 4.51 0.03
N GLN A 12 -13.68 5.83 0.22
CA GLN A 12 -12.91 6.73 -0.64
C GLN A 12 -11.41 6.47 -0.44
N ARG A 13 -10.58 6.72 -1.47
CA ARG A 13 -9.13 6.46 -1.33
C ARG A 13 -8.46 7.33 -0.26
N ALA A 14 -8.98 8.52 -0.02
CA ALA A 14 -8.56 9.37 1.09
C ALA A 14 -8.72 8.65 2.45
N ASP A 15 -9.76 7.83 2.62
CA ASP A 15 -9.98 7.06 3.84
C ASP A 15 -8.93 5.95 4.00
N TRP A 16 -8.47 5.36 2.89
CA TRP A 16 -7.37 4.38 2.92
C TRP A 16 -6.05 5.00 3.38
N ASP A 17 -5.79 6.27 3.09
CA ASP A 17 -4.64 6.99 3.64
C ASP A 17 -4.77 7.20 5.15
N VAL A 18 -5.96 7.55 5.62
CA VAL A 18 -6.26 7.63 7.06
C VAL A 18 -6.03 6.27 7.73
N PHE A 19 -6.53 5.19 7.15
CA PHE A 19 -6.36 3.84 7.71
C PHE A 19 -4.90 3.38 7.72
N ARG A 20 -4.13 3.74 6.69
CA ARG A 20 -2.69 3.47 6.63
C ARG A 20 -1.93 4.28 7.69
N ALA A 21 -2.18 5.57 7.79
CA ALA A 21 -1.51 6.47 8.72
C ALA A 21 -1.82 6.14 10.19
N THR A 22 -3.05 5.71 10.48
CA THR A 22 -3.48 5.30 11.83
C THR A 22 -3.23 3.82 12.15
N GLY A 23 -2.71 3.03 11.18
CA GLY A 23 -2.37 1.63 11.40
C GLY A 23 -3.58 0.70 11.55
N VAL A 24 -4.78 1.13 11.17
CA VAL A 24 -6.03 0.33 11.22
C VAL A 24 -6.41 -0.26 9.86
N ALA A 25 -5.60 -0.06 8.82
CA ALA A 25 -5.83 -0.64 7.47
C ALA A 25 -6.02 -2.16 7.50
N HIS A 26 -5.38 -2.84 8.46
CA HIS A 26 -5.56 -4.25 8.67
C HIS A 26 -6.95 -4.61 9.20
N LEU A 27 -7.68 -3.75 9.91
CA LEU A 27 -9.07 -4.03 10.31
C LEU A 27 -10.02 -4.02 9.12
N MET A 28 -9.73 -3.19 8.11
CA MET A 28 -10.51 -3.10 6.88
C MET A 28 -10.14 -4.23 5.89
N SER A 29 -8.91 -4.75 5.96
CA SER A 29 -8.41 -5.82 5.09
C SER A 29 -8.50 -7.23 5.70
N ILE A 30 -8.47 -7.34 7.03
CA ILE A 30 -8.59 -8.59 7.81
C ILE A 30 -10.04 -8.71 8.30
N SER A 31 -10.93 -9.06 7.39
CA SER A 31 -12.34 -9.33 7.68
C SER A 31 -12.59 -10.65 8.44
N GLY A 32 -11.53 -11.35 8.85
CA GLY A 32 -11.64 -12.65 9.52
C GLY A 32 -12.14 -12.59 10.96
N LEU A 33 -11.92 -11.49 11.68
CA LEU A 33 -12.34 -11.40 13.08
C LEU A 33 -13.86 -11.40 13.23
N HIS A 34 -14.59 -10.66 12.39
CA HIS A 34 -16.05 -10.68 12.40
C HIS A 34 -16.61 -12.03 11.98
N ILE A 35 -16.01 -12.68 10.97
CA ILE A 35 -16.42 -14.01 10.51
C ILE A 35 -16.18 -15.06 11.61
N THR A 36 -15.02 -15.04 12.27
CA THR A 36 -14.70 -15.96 13.37
C THR A 36 -15.55 -15.72 14.61
N MET A 37 -15.81 -14.46 14.97
CA MET A 37 -16.72 -14.10 16.06
C MET A 37 -18.15 -14.55 15.75
N PHE A 38 -18.64 -14.32 14.53
CA PHE A 38 -19.94 -14.80 14.08
C PHE A 38 -20.01 -16.33 14.13
N ALA A 39 -18.98 -17.02 13.62
CA ALA A 39 -18.88 -18.48 13.70
C ALA A 39 -18.95 -18.99 15.14
N TRP A 40 -18.26 -18.31 16.07
CA TRP A 40 -18.27 -18.66 17.48
C TRP A 40 -19.63 -18.43 18.13
N LEU A 41 -20.26 -17.27 17.92
CA LEU A 41 -21.61 -16.97 18.42
C LEU A 41 -22.65 -17.95 17.88
N ALA A 42 -22.59 -18.22 16.58
CA ALA A 42 -23.41 -19.22 15.90
C ALA A 42 -23.22 -20.61 16.53
N ALA A 43 -21.98 -21.04 16.74
CA ALA A 43 -21.69 -22.31 17.38
C ALA A 43 -22.24 -22.39 18.82
N GLN A 44 -22.14 -21.31 19.60
CA GLN A 44 -22.68 -21.27 20.97
C GLN A 44 -24.21 -21.35 20.97
N LEU A 45 -24.88 -20.62 20.08
CA LEU A 45 -26.34 -20.65 19.92
C LEU A 45 -26.82 -22.03 19.48
N ILE A 46 -26.20 -22.59 18.43
CA ILE A 46 -26.53 -23.92 17.93
C ILE A 46 -26.28 -24.97 19.01
N GLY A 47 -25.14 -24.91 19.71
CA GLY A 47 -24.84 -25.83 20.81
C GLY A 47 -25.85 -25.72 21.96
N TRP A 48 -26.31 -24.51 22.28
CA TRP A 48 -27.37 -24.30 23.28
C TRP A 48 -28.70 -24.89 22.82
N LEU A 49 -29.13 -24.61 21.58
CA LEU A 49 -30.33 -25.17 20.97
C LEU A 49 -30.28 -26.71 20.90
N TRP A 50 -29.12 -27.28 20.55
CA TRP A 50 -28.91 -28.72 20.47
C TRP A 50 -28.97 -29.40 21.84
N ARG A 51 -28.41 -28.77 22.88
CA ARG A 51 -28.56 -29.28 24.26
C ARG A 51 -30.01 -29.17 24.75
N ARG A 52 -30.72 -28.11 24.34
CA ARG A 52 -32.12 -27.90 24.73
C ARG A 52 -33.08 -28.82 23.98
N SER A 53 -32.74 -29.23 22.75
CA SER A 53 -33.54 -30.21 22.00
C SER A 53 -33.56 -31.56 22.69
N ALA A 54 -32.52 -31.93 23.44
CA ALA A 54 -32.51 -33.14 24.28
C ALA A 54 -33.61 -33.14 25.36
N ALA A 55 -34.10 -31.97 25.80
CA ALA A 55 -35.22 -31.87 26.73
C ALA A 55 -36.58 -32.18 26.06
N LEU A 56 -36.68 -32.07 24.74
CA LEU A 56 -37.86 -32.41 23.94
C LEU A 56 -37.77 -33.82 23.35
N SER A 57 -36.59 -34.20 22.83
CA SER A 57 -36.29 -35.53 22.32
C SER A 57 -34.77 -35.78 22.29
N PRO A 58 -34.27 -36.88 22.86
CA PRO A 58 -32.83 -37.17 22.94
C PRO A 58 -32.22 -37.62 21.59
N VAL A 59 -33.04 -37.91 20.58
CA VAL A 59 -32.61 -38.50 19.29
C VAL A 59 -31.49 -37.73 18.62
N LEU A 60 -31.55 -36.39 18.62
CA LEU A 60 -30.56 -35.54 17.96
C LEU A 60 -29.19 -35.53 18.66
N CYS A 61 -29.18 -35.59 20.00
CA CYS A 61 -27.93 -35.66 20.77
C CYS A 61 -27.30 -37.06 20.76
N LEU A 62 -28.12 -38.10 20.56
CA LEU A 62 -27.65 -39.47 20.36
C LEU A 62 -27.06 -39.67 18.96
N ALA A 63 -27.59 -38.97 17.95
CA ALA A 63 -27.06 -39.01 16.59
C ALA A 63 -25.75 -38.22 16.43
N VAL A 64 -25.69 -36.99 16.96
CA VAL A 64 -24.50 -36.13 16.87
C VAL A 64 -24.25 -35.42 18.21
N PRO A 65 -23.03 -35.50 18.77
CA PRO A 65 -22.69 -34.75 19.97
C PRO A 65 -22.93 -33.25 19.78
N ALA A 66 -23.55 -32.59 20.76
CA ALA A 66 -23.87 -31.17 20.70
C ALA A 66 -22.63 -30.28 20.42
N ALA A 67 -21.45 -30.69 20.89
CA ALA A 67 -20.19 -30.00 20.61
C ALA A 67 -19.81 -30.05 19.13
N SER A 68 -20.06 -31.18 18.45
CA SER A 68 -19.79 -31.35 17.03
C SER A 68 -20.82 -30.63 16.15
N ALA A 69 -22.11 -30.74 16.50
CA ALA A 69 -23.17 -29.99 15.82
C ALA A 69 -22.94 -28.47 15.90
N ALA A 70 -22.50 -27.98 17.06
CA ALA A 70 -22.14 -26.58 17.27
C ALA A 70 -21.03 -26.10 16.33
N VAL A 71 -19.89 -26.78 16.26
CA VAL A 71 -18.76 -26.32 15.43
C VAL A 71 -19.03 -26.45 13.93
N TRP A 72 -19.74 -27.49 13.49
CA TRP A 72 -20.13 -27.64 12.08
C TRP A 72 -21.16 -26.59 11.67
N GLY A 73 -22.20 -26.37 12.48
CA GLY A 73 -23.19 -25.36 12.19
C GLY A 73 -22.62 -23.93 12.26
N GLY A 74 -21.69 -23.67 13.16
CA GLY A 74 -20.92 -22.42 13.19
C GLY A 74 -20.10 -22.20 11.91
N LEU A 75 -19.41 -23.23 11.42
CA LEU A 75 -18.68 -23.18 10.14
C LEU A 75 -19.61 -22.95 8.95
N LEU A 76 -20.73 -23.66 8.89
CA LEU A 76 -21.72 -23.51 7.81
C LEU A 76 -22.30 -22.10 7.76
N LEU A 77 -22.68 -21.55 8.91
CA LEU A 77 -23.19 -20.18 8.99
C LEU A 77 -22.10 -19.17 8.66
N ALA A 78 -20.86 -19.37 9.11
CA ALA A 78 -19.74 -18.50 8.75
C ALA A 78 -19.44 -18.52 7.24
N ALA A 79 -19.52 -19.68 6.59
CA ALA A 79 -19.40 -19.80 5.15
C ALA A 79 -20.57 -19.12 4.43
N GLY A 80 -21.81 -19.28 4.92
CA GLY A 80 -22.97 -18.57 4.42
C GLY A 80 -22.84 -17.05 4.54
N TYR A 81 -22.35 -16.57 5.68
CA TYR A 81 -22.04 -15.15 5.89
C TYR A 81 -20.94 -14.65 4.95
N ALA A 82 -19.86 -15.42 4.77
CA ALA A 82 -18.78 -15.08 3.85
C ALA A 82 -19.25 -15.00 2.38
N LEU A 83 -20.14 -15.90 1.97
CA LEU A 83 -20.78 -15.88 0.65
C LEU A 83 -21.68 -14.65 0.50
N PHE A 84 -22.52 -14.38 1.50
CA PHE A 84 -23.40 -13.22 1.54
C PHE A 84 -22.61 -11.90 1.49
N SER A 85 -21.44 -11.83 2.12
CA SER A 85 -20.55 -10.68 2.09
C SER A 85 -19.67 -10.58 0.83
N GLY A 86 -19.93 -11.38 -0.21
CA GLY A 86 -19.26 -11.28 -1.52
C GLY A 86 -18.06 -12.20 -1.73
N TRP A 87 -17.82 -13.19 -0.85
CA TRP A 87 -16.80 -14.23 -1.00
C TRP A 87 -15.38 -13.70 -1.32
N GLY A 88 -15.00 -12.57 -0.74
CA GLY A 88 -13.68 -11.96 -0.96
C GLY A 88 -12.52 -12.84 -0.45
N VAL A 89 -11.33 -12.68 -1.02
CA VAL A 89 -10.14 -13.49 -0.67
C VAL A 89 -9.85 -13.57 0.84
N PRO A 90 -9.96 -12.48 1.64
CA PRO A 90 -9.78 -12.57 3.10
C PRO A 90 -10.85 -13.41 3.81
N ALA A 91 -12.09 -13.39 3.32
CA ALA A 91 -13.19 -14.19 3.87
C ALA A 91 -12.98 -15.67 3.57
N GLN A 92 -12.59 -16.01 2.34
CA GLN A 92 -12.25 -17.38 1.94
C GLN A 92 -11.18 -17.98 2.85
N ARG A 93 -10.07 -17.26 3.07
CA ARG A 93 -9.00 -17.71 3.98
C ARG A 93 -9.52 -18.03 5.37
N THR A 94 -10.39 -17.17 5.92
CA THR A 94 -10.96 -17.37 7.24
C THR A 94 -11.82 -18.63 7.31
N VAL A 95 -12.66 -18.86 6.30
CA VAL A 95 -13.49 -20.07 6.20
C VAL A 95 -12.61 -21.32 6.09
N TRP A 96 -11.54 -21.30 5.28
CA TRP A 96 -10.60 -22.43 5.16
C TRP A 96 -9.85 -22.72 6.45
N MET A 97 -9.41 -21.68 7.16
CA MET A 97 -8.79 -21.82 8.47
C MET A 97 -9.77 -22.41 9.50
N LEU A 98 -11.01 -21.91 9.56
CA LEU A 98 -12.05 -22.46 10.43
C LEU A 98 -12.36 -23.93 10.09
N ALA A 99 -12.47 -24.27 8.81
CA ALA A 99 -12.69 -25.63 8.36
C ALA A 99 -11.55 -26.58 8.79
N ALA A 100 -10.29 -26.18 8.60
CA ALA A 100 -9.14 -26.95 9.06
C ALA A 100 -9.16 -27.19 10.57
N VAL A 101 -9.46 -26.15 11.37
CA VAL A 101 -9.56 -26.26 12.84
C VAL A 101 -10.72 -27.16 13.26
N VAL A 102 -11.89 -27.05 12.60
CA VAL A 102 -13.07 -27.90 12.86
C VAL A 102 -12.74 -29.36 12.57
N LEU A 103 -12.14 -29.66 11.41
CA LEU A 103 -11.75 -31.01 11.02
C LEU A 103 -10.76 -31.64 12.02
N LEU A 104 -9.73 -30.88 12.43
CA LEU A 104 -8.77 -31.35 13.43
C LEU A 104 -9.43 -31.58 14.78
N ARG A 105 -10.33 -30.70 15.23
CA ARG A 105 -11.07 -30.86 16.48
C ARG A 105 -11.97 -32.10 16.45
N GLN A 106 -12.58 -32.40 15.31
CA GLN A 106 -13.43 -33.58 15.11
C GLN A 106 -12.64 -34.90 15.10
N SER A 107 -11.33 -34.86 14.81
CA SER A 107 -10.49 -36.06 14.91
C SER A 107 -10.31 -36.58 16.35
N GLY A 108 -10.75 -35.82 17.36
CA GLY A 108 -10.65 -36.19 18.78
C GLY A 108 -9.23 -36.17 19.35
N LYS A 109 -8.22 -35.90 18.53
CA LYS A 109 -6.80 -35.81 18.92
C LYS A 109 -6.47 -34.43 19.47
N ARG A 110 -5.60 -34.38 20.49
CA ARG A 110 -5.02 -33.12 21.00
C ARG A 110 -3.83 -32.72 20.14
N TRP A 111 -4.10 -31.90 19.12
CA TRP A 111 -3.06 -31.38 18.24
C TRP A 111 -2.28 -30.24 18.91
N PRO A 112 -0.94 -30.28 18.92
CA PRO A 112 -0.11 -29.14 19.29
C PRO A 112 -0.45 -27.90 18.45
N TRP A 113 -0.52 -26.72 19.08
CA TRP A 113 -0.87 -25.48 18.38
C TRP A 113 0.01 -25.17 17.15
N PRO A 114 1.33 -25.48 17.12
CA PRO A 114 2.14 -25.19 15.93
C PRO A 114 1.71 -26.03 14.73
N GLN A 115 1.25 -27.27 14.96
CA GLN A 115 0.79 -28.16 13.90
C GLN A 115 -0.55 -27.69 13.33
N VAL A 116 -1.46 -27.22 14.20
CA VAL A 116 -2.73 -26.61 13.77
C VAL A 116 -2.48 -25.37 12.93
N TRP A 117 -1.57 -24.50 13.39
CA TRP A 117 -1.20 -23.25 12.72
C TRP A 117 -0.54 -23.51 11.35
N LEU A 118 0.46 -24.41 11.29
CA LEU A 118 1.13 -24.79 10.04
C LEU A 118 0.18 -25.48 9.06
N LEU A 119 -0.74 -26.33 9.52
CA LEU A 119 -1.73 -26.95 8.65
C LEU A 119 -2.68 -25.91 8.06
N ALA A 120 -3.16 -24.96 8.87
CA ALA A 120 -4.02 -23.88 8.40
C ALA A 120 -3.30 -23.02 7.33
N MET A 121 -2.00 -22.74 7.52
CA MET A 121 -1.17 -22.11 6.48
C MET A 121 -1.10 -22.97 5.21
N ALA A 122 -0.79 -24.26 5.34
CA ALA A 122 -0.66 -25.17 4.21
C ALA A 122 -1.95 -25.30 3.40
N VAL A 123 -3.11 -25.39 4.05
CA VAL A 123 -4.43 -25.43 3.39
C VAL A 123 -4.69 -24.15 2.62
N VAL A 124 -4.45 -22.99 3.23
CA VAL A 124 -4.63 -21.69 2.55
C VAL A 124 -3.71 -21.59 1.33
N LEU A 125 -2.45 -21.99 1.44
CA LEU A 125 -1.49 -21.94 0.33
C LEU A 125 -1.76 -22.96 -0.78
N ALA A 126 -2.31 -24.12 -0.44
CA ALA A 126 -2.72 -25.11 -1.42
C ALA A 126 -3.91 -24.63 -2.27
N LEU A 127 -4.83 -23.87 -1.67
CA LEU A 127 -6.02 -23.34 -2.33
C LEU A 127 -5.77 -21.99 -3.03
N ASP A 128 -4.93 -21.14 -2.44
CA ASP A 128 -4.51 -19.85 -2.99
C ASP A 128 -2.98 -19.69 -2.86
N PRO A 129 -2.19 -20.18 -3.84
CA PRO A 129 -0.73 -20.03 -3.84
C PRO A 129 -0.28 -18.56 -3.84
N TRP A 130 -1.12 -17.66 -4.36
CA TRP A 130 -0.82 -16.23 -4.45
C TRP A 130 -0.96 -15.52 -3.10
N ALA A 131 -1.53 -16.18 -2.09
CA ALA A 131 -1.63 -15.63 -0.74
C ALA A 131 -0.27 -15.22 -0.17
N LEU A 132 0.84 -15.87 -0.57
CA LEU A 132 2.20 -15.48 -0.15
C LEU A 132 2.59 -14.06 -0.58
N LEU A 133 2.02 -13.55 -1.66
CA LEU A 133 2.29 -12.19 -2.14
C LEU A 133 1.40 -11.14 -1.46
N GLN A 134 0.40 -11.58 -0.68
CA GLN A 134 -0.54 -10.69 -0.03
C GLN A 134 -0.07 -10.35 1.38
N ALA A 135 0.06 -9.05 1.68
CA ALA A 135 0.43 -8.57 3.01
C ALA A 135 -0.48 -9.13 4.13
N GLY A 136 -1.79 -9.24 3.85
CA GLY A 136 -2.77 -9.76 4.81
C GLY A 136 -2.50 -11.19 5.26
N PHE A 137 -1.93 -12.06 4.41
CA PHE A 137 -1.56 -13.42 4.80
C PHE A 137 -0.51 -13.41 5.91
N TRP A 138 0.58 -12.67 5.70
CA TRP A 138 1.68 -12.58 6.65
C TRP A 138 1.26 -11.92 7.96
N LEU A 139 0.56 -10.78 7.89
CA LEU A 139 0.08 -10.07 9.08
C LEU A 139 -0.82 -10.97 9.95
N SER A 140 -1.74 -11.73 9.35
CA SER A 140 -2.63 -12.62 10.09
C SER A 140 -1.89 -13.81 10.71
N PHE A 141 -1.12 -14.57 9.94
CA PHE A 141 -0.48 -15.77 10.46
C PHE A 141 0.64 -15.46 11.47
N VAL A 142 1.39 -14.38 11.25
CA VAL A 142 2.41 -13.93 12.23
C VAL A 142 1.74 -13.43 13.51
N ALA A 143 0.67 -12.64 13.43
CA ALA A 143 -0.06 -12.19 14.63
C ALA A 143 -0.57 -13.37 15.47
N VAL A 144 -1.23 -14.35 14.83
CA VAL A 144 -1.74 -15.54 15.50
C VAL A 144 -0.61 -16.40 16.09
N GLY A 145 0.49 -16.58 15.35
CA GLY A 145 1.66 -17.30 15.83
C GLY A 145 2.31 -16.63 17.07
N VAL A 146 2.43 -15.30 17.05
CA VAL A 146 2.95 -14.51 18.17
C VAL A 146 2.02 -14.61 19.38
N LEU A 147 0.69 -14.54 19.21
CA LEU A 147 -0.26 -14.74 20.30
C LEU A 147 -0.09 -16.11 20.97
N PHE A 148 -0.05 -17.19 20.18
CA PHE A 148 0.16 -18.53 20.74
C PHE A 148 1.52 -18.67 21.43
N ALA A 149 2.61 -18.19 20.82
CA ALA A 149 3.96 -18.25 21.39
C ALA A 149 4.13 -17.35 22.63
N SER A 150 3.42 -16.22 22.68
CA SER A 150 3.42 -15.30 23.80
C SER A 150 2.50 -15.73 24.94
N GLY A 151 1.95 -16.95 24.89
CA GLY A 151 1.28 -17.67 25.98
C GLY A 151 -0.09 -17.15 26.40
N SER A 152 -0.80 -16.41 25.53
CA SER A 152 -2.21 -16.06 25.73
C SER A 152 -3.17 -17.23 25.46
N GLY A 153 -2.65 -18.36 24.94
CA GLY A 153 -3.42 -19.57 24.69
C GLY A 153 -3.60 -20.52 25.89
N ASP A 154 -2.81 -20.37 26.95
CA ASP A 154 -2.80 -21.28 28.11
C ASP A 154 -3.81 -20.90 29.22
N ASP A 155 -4.47 -19.74 29.10
CA ASP A 155 -5.53 -19.30 30.03
C ASP A 155 -6.86 -20.08 29.87
N ARG A 156 -6.86 -21.20 29.14
CA ARG A 156 -7.93 -22.21 29.23
C ARG A 156 -7.97 -22.93 30.58
N SER A 157 -6.90 -22.88 31.37
CA SER A 157 -6.85 -23.44 32.73
C SER A 157 -7.57 -22.58 33.78
N ALA A 158 -7.76 -21.27 33.53
CA ALA A 158 -8.44 -20.36 34.46
C ALA A 158 -9.97 -20.57 34.50
N ILE A 159 -10.56 -21.07 33.41
CA ILE A 159 -11.99 -21.41 33.35
C ILE A 159 -12.28 -22.72 34.12
N ASP A 160 -11.34 -23.68 34.09
CA ASP A 160 -11.43 -24.92 34.90
C ASP A 160 -11.17 -24.67 36.40
N SER A 161 -10.34 -23.68 36.73
CA SER A 161 -10.03 -23.28 38.12
C SER A 161 -11.22 -22.60 38.83
N GLY A 162 -12.13 -21.98 38.07
CA GLY A 162 -13.36 -21.38 38.60
C GLY A 162 -14.40 -22.43 39.02
N ALA A 163 -14.39 -23.61 38.39
CA ALA A 163 -15.27 -24.72 38.74
C ALA A 163 -14.84 -25.42 40.04
N THR A 164 -13.52 -25.53 40.29
CA THR A 164 -12.97 -26.11 41.52
C THR A 164 -13.17 -25.21 42.75
N HIS A 165 -13.10 -23.87 42.60
CA HIS A 165 -13.40 -22.96 43.70
C HIS A 165 -14.91 -22.81 44.02
N ALA A 166 -15.79 -23.00 43.03
CA ALA A 166 -17.24 -22.98 43.26
C ALA A 166 -17.74 -24.21 44.03
N GLN A 167 -17.03 -25.34 43.95
CA GLN A 167 -17.38 -26.57 44.66
C GLN A 167 -16.94 -26.54 46.14
N GLN A 168 -15.86 -25.82 46.47
CA GLN A 168 -15.36 -25.69 47.84
C GLN A 168 -16.15 -24.69 48.70
N LYS A 169 -16.79 -23.68 48.08
CA LYS A 169 -17.65 -22.69 48.77
C LYS A 169 -19.03 -23.19 49.17
N ARG A 170 -19.49 -24.35 48.69
CA ARG A 170 -20.77 -24.96 49.10
C ARG A 170 -20.70 -25.76 50.40
N ALA A 171 -19.51 -25.91 51.00
CA ALA A 171 -19.31 -26.77 52.18
C ALA A 171 -19.02 -26.02 53.51
N GLY A 172 -18.99 -24.69 53.54
CA GLY A 172 -18.68 -23.92 54.75
C GLY A 172 -19.72 -22.83 55.00
N GLY A 173 -20.56 -23.03 56.02
CA GLY A 173 -21.60 -22.10 56.42
C GLY A 173 -21.08 -20.85 57.15
N GLN A 174 -21.90 -19.80 57.05
CA GLN A 174 -22.20 -18.80 58.10
C GLN A 174 -21.07 -17.85 58.58
N PHE A 175 -21.13 -16.57 58.19
CA PHE A 175 -21.65 -15.44 59.00
C PHE A 175 -21.31 -14.06 58.38
N ASP A 176 -22.25 -13.15 58.60
CA ASP A 176 -22.28 -11.67 58.57
C ASP A 176 -21.17 -10.81 57.93
N THR A 177 -21.59 -9.87 57.07
CA THR A 177 -21.37 -8.40 57.21
C THR A 177 -21.83 -7.67 55.95
N LYS A 178 -23.05 -7.09 55.99
CA LYS A 178 -23.68 -6.39 54.84
C LYS A 178 -23.19 -4.95 54.60
N PHE A 179 -22.19 -4.45 55.32
CA PHE A 179 -21.80 -3.03 55.26
C PHE A 179 -20.39 -2.73 54.69
N GLU A 180 -19.45 -3.69 54.66
CA GLU A 180 -18.13 -3.46 54.04
C GLU A 180 -18.03 -3.86 52.55
N VAL A 181 -19.00 -4.61 52.04
CA VAL A 181 -18.97 -5.18 50.68
C VAL A 181 -19.14 -4.12 49.58
N ARG A 182 -19.84 -2.99 49.84
CA ARG A 182 -20.10 -1.97 48.79
C ARG A 182 -18.88 -1.11 48.44
N ARG A 183 -17.93 -0.91 49.37
CA ARG A 183 -16.67 -0.19 49.10
C ARG A 183 -15.61 -1.11 48.47
N ALA A 184 -15.62 -2.39 48.85
CA ALA A 184 -14.80 -3.44 48.25
C ALA A 184 -15.21 -3.78 46.80
N PHE A 185 -16.50 -3.69 46.45
CA PHE A 185 -16.97 -3.92 45.06
C PHE A 185 -16.52 -2.83 44.07
N GLY A 186 -16.52 -1.56 44.49
CA GLY A 186 -16.04 -0.46 43.64
C GLY A 186 -14.54 -0.55 43.37
N LEU A 187 -13.74 -0.82 44.41
CA LEU A 187 -12.29 -0.97 44.28
C LEU A 187 -11.92 -2.29 43.58
N SER A 188 -12.61 -3.40 43.83
CA SER A 188 -12.40 -4.69 43.15
C SER A 188 -12.80 -4.66 41.66
N TRP A 189 -13.86 -3.91 41.31
CA TRP A 189 -14.24 -3.70 39.92
C TRP A 189 -13.26 -2.77 39.20
N LEU A 190 -12.78 -1.71 39.87
CA LEU A 190 -11.73 -0.84 39.33
C LEU A 190 -10.39 -1.58 39.18
N ILE A 191 -10.00 -2.42 40.14
CA ILE A 191 -8.81 -3.28 40.06
C ILE A 191 -9.00 -4.36 38.98
N GLY A 192 -10.18 -4.96 38.87
CA GLY A 192 -10.53 -5.93 37.81
C GLY A 192 -10.53 -5.31 36.41
N ALA A 193 -11.05 -4.10 36.26
CA ALA A 193 -11.03 -3.32 35.03
C ALA A 193 -9.61 -2.86 34.69
N ALA A 194 -8.84 -2.39 35.67
CA ALA A 194 -7.45 -1.98 35.48
C ALA A 194 -6.55 -3.17 35.10
N THR A 195 -6.74 -4.35 35.70
CA THR A 195 -6.01 -5.56 35.34
C THR A 195 -6.40 -6.09 33.96
N ALA A 196 -7.68 -6.04 33.59
CA ALA A 196 -8.13 -6.37 32.24
C ALA A 196 -7.56 -5.39 31.19
N LEU A 197 -7.57 -4.09 31.49
CA LEU A 197 -6.99 -3.05 30.63
C LEU A 197 -5.47 -3.18 30.51
N PHE A 198 -4.78 -3.55 31.59
CA PHE A 198 -3.34 -3.79 31.58
C PHE A 198 -2.98 -5.05 30.77
N ARG A 199 -3.78 -6.11 30.85
CA ARG A 199 -3.61 -7.32 30.01
C ARG A 199 -3.85 -7.02 28.53
N ALA A 200 -4.97 -6.36 28.21
CA ALA A 200 -5.31 -5.99 26.84
C ALA A 200 -4.27 -5.03 26.23
N SER A 201 -3.80 -4.04 26.99
CA SER A 201 -2.75 -3.13 26.54
C SER A 201 -1.41 -3.87 26.34
N ARG A 202 -1.04 -4.77 27.24
CA ARG A 202 0.17 -5.61 27.09
C ARG A 202 0.12 -6.48 25.82
N GLU A 203 -1.01 -7.12 25.55
CA GLU A 203 -1.18 -7.93 24.33
C GLU A 203 -1.09 -7.07 23.06
N GLN A 204 -1.72 -5.90 23.08
CA GLN A 204 -1.66 -4.95 21.97
C GLN A 204 -0.24 -4.42 21.74
N TRP A 205 0.53 -4.18 22.81
CA TRP A 205 1.95 -3.83 22.71
C TRP A 205 2.80 -4.94 22.10
N VAL A 206 2.62 -6.18 22.54
CA VAL A 206 3.36 -7.34 22.00
C VAL A 206 3.07 -7.51 20.51
N LEU A 207 1.80 -7.44 20.11
CA LEU A 207 1.41 -7.52 18.71
C LEU A 207 1.96 -6.35 17.89
N THR A 208 1.88 -5.12 18.41
CA THR A 208 2.41 -3.93 17.73
C THR A 208 3.91 -4.06 17.49
N LEU A 209 4.69 -4.46 18.50
CA LEU A 209 6.13 -4.64 18.38
C LEU A 209 6.51 -5.79 17.43
N ALA A 210 5.77 -6.90 17.47
CA ALA A 210 6.04 -8.04 16.61
C ALA A 210 5.67 -7.78 15.14
N LEU A 211 4.58 -7.04 14.89
CA LEU A 211 4.10 -6.73 13.55
C LEU A 211 4.71 -5.46 12.96
N ALA A 212 5.35 -4.59 13.76
CA ALA A 212 5.96 -3.36 13.27
C ALA A 212 7.03 -3.61 12.19
N PRO A 213 8.02 -4.52 12.36
CA PRO A 213 9.00 -4.79 11.31
C PRO A 213 8.37 -5.40 10.06
N LEU A 214 7.35 -6.24 10.24
CA LEU A 214 6.60 -6.80 9.13
C LEU A 214 5.81 -5.72 8.38
N SER A 215 5.29 -4.72 9.09
CA SER A 215 4.62 -3.55 8.51
C SER A 215 5.61 -2.65 7.77
N LEU A 216 6.83 -2.47 8.28
CA LEU A 216 7.92 -1.79 7.56
C LEU A 216 8.28 -2.53 6.27
N LEU A 217 8.42 -3.86 6.32
CA LEU A 217 8.70 -4.69 5.14
C LEU A 217 7.60 -4.55 4.07
N LEU A 218 6.32 -4.63 4.48
CA LEU A 218 5.20 -4.74 3.55
C LEU A 218 4.68 -3.39 3.06
N PHE A 219 4.80 -2.34 3.87
CA PHE A 219 4.19 -1.04 3.60
C PHE A 219 5.17 0.13 3.68
N ASN A 220 6.44 -0.09 4.06
CA ASN A 220 7.45 0.95 4.25
C ASN A 220 7.03 2.03 5.27
N GLN A 221 6.10 1.69 6.18
CA GLN A 221 5.56 2.63 7.16
C GLN A 221 5.11 1.92 8.44
N VAL A 222 5.19 2.63 9.56
CA VAL A 222 4.65 2.21 10.85
C VAL A 222 3.85 3.36 11.46
N SER A 223 2.66 3.05 11.97
CA SER A 223 1.84 4.01 12.70
C SER A 223 2.25 4.05 14.17
N LEU A 224 2.59 5.23 14.68
CA LEU A 224 2.89 5.46 16.09
C LEU A 224 1.60 5.63 16.92
N VAL A 225 0.56 6.21 16.31
CA VAL A 225 -0.78 6.30 16.92
C VAL A 225 -1.56 5.00 16.83
N GLY A 226 -1.00 3.98 16.18
CA GLY A 226 -1.64 2.68 15.95
C GLY A 226 -2.13 1.99 17.22
N LEU A 227 -1.43 2.15 18.36
CA LEU A 227 -1.89 1.60 19.64
C LEU A 227 -3.22 2.22 20.08
N LEU A 228 -3.32 3.55 20.05
CA LEU A 228 -4.52 4.30 20.42
C LEU A 228 -5.64 4.04 19.42
N ALA A 229 -5.32 4.10 18.12
CA ALA A 229 -6.25 3.86 17.05
C ALA A 229 -6.88 2.46 17.15
N ASN A 230 -6.06 1.41 17.29
CA ASN A 230 -6.56 0.04 17.40
C ASN A 230 -7.25 -0.23 18.74
N GLY A 231 -6.81 0.39 19.83
CA GLY A 231 -7.45 0.28 21.14
C GLY A 231 -8.92 0.72 21.13
N LEU A 232 -9.27 1.71 20.30
CA LEU A 232 -10.66 2.14 20.10
C LEU A 232 -11.32 1.43 18.91
N ALA A 233 -10.65 1.38 17.76
CA ALA A 233 -11.24 0.90 16.50
C ALA A 233 -11.65 -0.56 16.56
N ILE A 234 -10.84 -1.44 17.17
CA ILE A 234 -11.16 -2.87 17.29
C ILE A 234 -12.48 -3.08 18.03
N PRO A 235 -12.64 -2.64 19.30
CA PRO A 235 -13.91 -2.84 20.01
C PRO A 235 -15.06 -2.06 19.37
N TRP A 236 -14.82 -0.87 18.82
CA TRP A 236 -15.87 -0.09 18.15
C TRP A 236 -16.44 -0.82 16.93
N VAL A 237 -15.59 -1.31 16.04
CA VAL A 237 -16.03 -2.03 14.84
C VAL A 237 -16.63 -3.39 15.23
N THR A 238 -16.02 -4.10 16.17
CA THR A 238 -16.43 -5.46 16.56
C THR A 238 -17.74 -5.48 17.35
N LEU A 239 -17.90 -4.57 18.31
CA LEU A 239 -19.01 -4.61 19.28
C LEU A 239 -20.17 -3.67 18.91
N LEU A 240 -19.93 -2.65 18.08
CA LEU A 240 -20.97 -1.69 17.69
C LEU A 240 -21.29 -1.76 16.21
N VAL A 241 -20.32 -1.51 15.33
CA VAL A 241 -20.58 -1.43 13.87
C VAL A 241 -21.06 -2.77 13.30
N THR A 242 -20.36 -3.86 13.60
CA THR A 242 -20.69 -5.19 13.05
C THR A 242 -22.06 -5.70 13.51
N PRO A 243 -22.43 -5.63 14.81
CA PRO A 243 -23.77 -6.02 15.22
C PRO A 243 -24.87 -5.14 14.62
N LEU A 244 -24.67 -3.82 14.54
CA LEU A 244 -25.66 -2.91 13.93
C LEU A 244 -25.87 -3.21 12.44
N THR A 245 -24.79 -3.46 11.70
CA THR A 245 -24.88 -3.81 10.27
C THR A 245 -25.60 -5.14 10.04
N LEU A 246 -25.33 -6.15 10.87
CA LEU A 246 -26.02 -7.45 10.82
C LEU A 246 -27.49 -7.33 11.20
N LEU A 247 -27.82 -6.62 12.28
CA LEU A 247 -29.20 -6.41 12.72
C LEU A 247 -29.99 -5.53 11.75
N GLY A 248 -29.33 -4.68 10.96
CA GLY A 248 -29.97 -3.90 9.91
C GLY A 248 -30.68 -4.74 8.85
N VAL A 249 -30.27 -6.01 8.66
CA VAL A 249 -31.00 -6.97 7.82
C VAL A 249 -32.40 -7.25 8.37
N LEU A 250 -32.57 -7.22 9.70
CA LEU A 250 -33.86 -7.39 10.36
C LEU A 250 -34.62 -6.07 10.49
N TRP A 251 -33.90 -4.96 10.67
CA TRP A 251 -34.48 -3.62 10.85
C TRP A 251 -33.60 -2.53 10.23
N ALA A 252 -33.98 -2.09 9.02
CA ALA A 252 -33.19 -1.19 8.18
C ALA A 252 -32.64 0.09 8.86
N PRO A 253 -33.35 0.79 9.77
CA PRO A 253 -32.82 1.98 10.46
C PRO A 253 -31.52 1.76 11.26
N LEU A 254 -31.18 0.51 11.58
CA LEU A 254 -29.89 0.20 12.22
C LEU A 254 -28.71 0.40 11.28
N TRP A 255 -28.91 0.40 9.96
CA TRP A 255 -27.86 0.75 9.00
C TRP A 255 -27.50 2.24 9.09
N ASP A 256 -28.46 3.13 9.33
CA ASP A 256 -28.17 4.55 9.55
C ASP A 256 -27.34 4.77 10.82
N LEU A 257 -27.67 4.03 11.89
CA LEU A 257 -26.90 4.06 13.13
C LEU A 257 -25.49 3.48 12.95
N ALA A 258 -25.35 2.41 12.17
CA ALA A 258 -24.05 1.86 11.80
C ALA A 258 -23.21 2.85 11.00
N ALA A 259 -23.83 3.54 10.03
CA ALA A 259 -23.17 4.58 9.24
C ALA A 259 -22.70 5.75 10.11
N ALA A 260 -23.53 6.21 11.05
CA ALA A 260 -23.16 7.23 12.03
C ALA A 260 -22.00 6.77 12.93
N ALA A 261 -21.99 5.51 13.37
CA ALA A 261 -20.91 4.94 14.15
C ALA A 261 -19.59 4.87 13.35
N VAL A 262 -19.64 4.53 12.06
CA VAL A 262 -18.46 4.58 11.17
C VAL A 262 -17.97 6.02 10.98
N ALA A 263 -18.87 6.98 10.77
CA ALA A 263 -18.52 8.39 10.63
C ALA A 263 -17.82 8.94 11.90
N ALA A 264 -18.32 8.59 13.09
CA ALA A 264 -17.69 8.96 14.36
C ALA A 264 -16.27 8.36 14.50
N LEU A 265 -16.10 7.10 14.09
CA LEU A 265 -14.78 6.46 14.07
C LEU A 265 -13.85 7.17 13.08
N MET A 266 -14.33 7.48 11.88
CA MET A 266 -13.55 8.19 10.87
C MET A 266 -13.09 9.56 11.35
N TRP A 267 -13.97 10.32 12.02
CA TRP A 267 -13.61 11.60 12.62
C TRP A 267 -12.48 11.47 13.64
N PHE A 268 -12.56 10.46 14.52
CA PHE A 268 -11.50 10.19 15.50
C PHE A 268 -10.17 9.80 14.82
N LEU A 269 -10.22 8.94 13.81
CA LEU A 269 -9.02 8.52 13.08
C LEU A 269 -8.39 9.70 12.32
N GLN A 270 -9.19 10.55 11.68
CA GLN A 270 -8.72 11.76 11.02
C GLN A 270 -8.05 12.71 12.02
N TRP A 271 -8.63 12.89 13.20
CA TRP A 271 -8.00 13.68 14.26
C TRP A 271 -6.61 13.14 14.66
N LEU A 272 -6.45 11.82 14.74
CA LEU A 272 -5.14 11.20 14.99
C LEU A 272 -4.14 11.45 13.87
N THR A 273 -4.57 11.54 12.60
CA THR A 273 -3.67 11.83 11.47
C THR A 273 -3.10 13.24 11.46
N LEU A 274 -3.70 14.18 12.20
CA LEU A 274 -3.19 15.54 12.34
C LEU A 274 -1.90 15.61 13.18
N TRP A 275 -1.55 14.54 13.89
CA TRP A 275 -0.35 14.51 14.71
C TRP A 275 0.89 14.38 13.81
N PRO A 276 1.92 15.24 13.96
CA PRO A 276 3.08 15.29 13.05
C PRO A 276 3.84 13.97 12.87
N MET A 277 3.72 13.07 13.85
CA MET A 277 4.37 11.76 13.88
C MET A 277 3.34 10.62 13.95
N ALA A 278 2.13 10.83 13.43
CA ALA A 278 1.08 9.78 13.42
C ALA A 278 1.58 8.49 12.76
N SER A 279 2.34 8.62 11.68
CA SER A 279 3.06 7.53 11.02
C SER A 279 4.45 7.95 10.60
N ILE A 280 5.42 7.04 10.72
CA ILE A 280 6.75 7.20 10.16
C ILE A 280 6.83 6.31 8.92
N SER A 281 7.24 6.90 7.80
CA SER A 281 7.61 6.15 6.60
C SER A 281 9.14 6.01 6.53
N VAL A 282 9.62 4.83 6.20
CA VAL A 282 11.03 4.55 5.95
C VAL A 282 11.20 4.17 4.48
N ALA A 283 12.42 4.27 3.97
CA ALA A 283 12.70 3.77 2.63
C ALA A 283 12.59 2.24 2.56
N ALA A 284 12.31 1.72 1.36
CA ALA A 284 12.25 0.29 1.11
C ALA A 284 13.65 -0.32 1.28
N ALA A 285 13.86 -1.00 2.40
CA ALA A 285 15.11 -1.65 2.70
C ALA A 285 15.24 -2.98 1.93
N PRO A 286 16.47 -3.41 1.59
CA PRO A 286 16.74 -4.73 1.06
C PRO A 286 16.18 -5.82 1.96
N LEU A 287 15.90 -6.99 1.36
CA LEU A 287 15.28 -8.11 2.06
C LEU A 287 16.07 -8.52 3.32
N TRP A 288 17.40 -8.47 3.30
CA TRP A 288 18.22 -8.83 4.46
C TRP A 288 18.01 -7.88 5.65
N CYS A 289 17.91 -6.56 5.40
CA CYS A 289 17.61 -5.57 6.45
C CYS A 289 16.26 -5.87 7.09
N ALA A 290 15.28 -6.16 6.25
CA ALA A 290 13.93 -6.39 6.71
C ALA A 290 13.78 -7.74 7.44
N LEU A 291 14.45 -8.80 6.97
CA LEU A 291 14.53 -10.09 7.69
C LEU A 291 15.22 -9.93 9.05
N ALA A 292 16.33 -9.16 9.12
CA ALA A 292 16.97 -8.81 10.38
C ALA A 292 15.99 -8.05 11.30
N GLY A 293 15.25 -7.08 10.76
CA GLY A 293 14.24 -6.34 11.50
C GLY A 293 13.12 -7.23 12.06
N VAL A 294 12.60 -8.16 11.25
CA VAL A 294 11.59 -9.15 11.69
C VAL A 294 12.15 -10.05 12.80
N ALA A 295 13.38 -10.54 12.66
CA ALA A 295 14.05 -11.32 13.71
C ALA A 295 14.25 -10.50 15.00
N GLY A 296 14.63 -9.23 14.87
CA GLY A 296 14.77 -8.30 15.99
C GLY A 296 13.46 -8.04 16.73
N GLY A 297 12.37 -7.78 16.00
CA GLY A 297 11.04 -7.61 16.58
C GLY A 297 10.51 -8.88 17.24
N ALA A 298 10.73 -10.05 16.62
CA ALA A 298 10.39 -11.33 17.23
C ALA A 298 11.16 -11.53 18.55
N LEU A 299 12.47 -11.27 18.58
CA LEU A 299 13.29 -11.41 19.77
C LEU A 299 12.83 -10.49 20.92
N LEU A 300 12.38 -9.28 20.59
CA LEU A 300 11.80 -8.33 21.56
C LEU A 300 10.44 -8.80 22.11
N ALA A 301 9.64 -9.50 21.29
CA ALA A 301 8.32 -9.98 21.64
C ALA A 301 8.31 -11.31 22.41
N LEU A 302 9.35 -12.15 22.24
CA LEU A 302 9.47 -13.44 22.91
C LEU A 302 9.61 -13.29 24.44
N ARG A 303 9.12 -14.28 25.19
CA ARG A 303 9.21 -14.38 26.66
C ARG A 303 10.61 -14.81 27.12
N LEU A 304 11.65 -14.13 26.67
CA LEU A 304 13.04 -14.37 27.05
C LEU A 304 13.50 -13.40 28.15
N PRO A 305 14.58 -13.70 28.89
CA PRO A 305 15.21 -12.73 29.79
C PRO A 305 15.55 -11.43 29.06
N TRP A 306 15.48 -10.29 29.76
CA TRP A 306 15.61 -8.96 29.15
C TRP A 306 16.92 -8.78 28.36
N HIS A 307 18.03 -9.37 28.80
CA HIS A 307 19.32 -9.30 28.11
C HIS A 307 19.29 -9.93 26.71
N TRP A 308 18.55 -11.03 26.52
CA TRP A 308 18.35 -11.63 25.20
C TRP A 308 17.42 -10.79 24.33
N ARG A 309 16.38 -10.18 24.94
CA ARG A 309 15.42 -9.33 24.22
C ARG A 309 16.10 -8.08 23.67
N VAL A 310 17.02 -7.47 24.42
CA VAL A 310 17.75 -6.25 24.00
C VAL A 310 18.61 -6.49 22.75
N LEU A 311 19.07 -7.72 22.50
CA LEU A 311 19.76 -8.07 21.25
C LEU A 311 18.87 -7.91 20.00
N GLY A 312 17.55 -7.74 20.16
CA GLY A 312 16.65 -7.43 19.05
C GLY A 312 16.79 -5.99 18.55
N LEU A 313 17.24 -5.06 19.39
CA LEU A 313 17.45 -3.66 19.00
C LEU A 313 18.49 -3.48 17.88
N PRO A 314 19.72 -4.01 17.97
CA PRO A 314 20.70 -3.88 16.88
C PRO A 314 20.22 -4.53 15.58
N LEU A 315 19.37 -5.57 15.65
CA LEU A 315 18.78 -6.20 14.46
C LEU A 315 17.72 -5.32 13.77
N LEU A 316 17.10 -4.37 14.49
CA LEU A 316 16.18 -3.40 13.91
C LEU A 316 16.89 -2.22 13.24
N LEU A 317 18.12 -1.88 13.65
CA LEU A 317 18.82 -0.70 13.15
C LEU A 317 19.00 -0.70 11.61
N PRO A 318 19.39 -1.79 10.94
CA PRO A 318 19.57 -1.78 9.49
C PRO A 318 18.32 -1.40 8.69
N VAL A 319 17.12 -1.79 9.15
CA VAL A 319 15.86 -1.42 8.46
C VAL A 319 15.42 0.00 8.81
N LEU A 320 15.67 0.46 10.04
CA LEU A 320 15.29 1.81 10.48
C LEU A 320 16.20 2.91 9.92
N LEU A 321 17.47 2.60 9.71
CA LEU A 321 18.50 3.55 9.24
C LEU A 321 18.84 3.36 7.76
N TRP A 322 18.11 2.50 7.05
CA TRP A 322 18.35 2.28 5.63
C TRP A 322 18.08 3.56 4.83
N GLN A 323 19.03 3.92 3.97
CA GLN A 323 18.89 5.01 3.01
C GLN A 323 19.23 4.48 1.61
N PRO A 324 18.34 4.63 0.62
CA PRO A 324 18.63 4.26 -0.75
C PRO A 324 19.77 5.10 -1.31
N LEU A 325 20.59 4.47 -2.13
CA LEU A 325 21.70 5.15 -2.78
C LEU A 325 21.18 6.32 -3.64
N ARG A 326 21.85 7.46 -3.51
CA ARG A 326 21.68 8.63 -4.37
C ARG A 326 22.89 8.81 -5.29
N PRO A 327 22.73 9.50 -6.43
CA PRO A 327 23.85 9.87 -7.30
C PRO A 327 24.93 10.66 -6.56
N GLY A 328 26.17 10.60 -7.05
CA GLY A 328 27.26 11.45 -6.54
C GLY A 328 27.03 12.93 -6.86
N ALA A 329 27.85 13.80 -6.25
CA ALA A 329 27.86 15.21 -6.63
C ALA A 329 28.25 15.37 -8.10
N GLY A 330 27.54 16.26 -8.81
CA GLY A 330 27.70 16.45 -10.25
C GLY A 330 27.05 15.36 -11.09
N GLU A 331 26.37 14.37 -10.53
CA GLU A 331 25.66 13.31 -11.26
C GLU A 331 24.15 13.38 -11.02
N PHE A 332 23.38 12.85 -11.96
CA PHE A 332 21.94 12.69 -11.81
C PHE A 332 21.43 11.36 -12.36
N GLU A 333 20.28 10.94 -11.85
CA GLU A 333 19.56 9.75 -12.27
C GLU A 333 18.13 10.13 -12.69
N ILE A 334 17.65 9.51 -13.75
CA ILE A 334 16.26 9.59 -14.20
C ILE A 334 15.58 8.25 -14.00
N ILE A 335 14.44 8.26 -13.33
CA ILE A 335 13.54 7.12 -13.21
C ILE A 335 12.22 7.48 -13.88
N ALA A 336 11.94 6.90 -15.05
CA ALA A 336 10.62 6.97 -15.66
C ALA A 336 9.74 5.85 -15.06
N ALA A 337 8.71 6.23 -14.32
CA ALA A 337 7.84 5.29 -13.62
C ALA A 337 6.91 4.52 -14.59
N ASP A 338 6.52 3.29 -14.26
CA ASP A 338 5.52 2.55 -15.06
C ASP A 338 4.11 3.04 -14.72
N VAL A 339 3.67 4.11 -15.39
CA VAL A 339 2.36 4.76 -15.18
C VAL A 339 1.34 4.44 -16.28
N GLY A 340 1.69 3.56 -17.23
CA GLY A 340 0.89 3.30 -18.42
C GLY A 340 1.05 4.39 -19.47
N GLN A 341 -0.08 4.94 -19.96
CA GLN A 341 -0.09 6.03 -20.94
C GLN A 341 -0.02 7.38 -20.21
N GLY A 342 1.03 8.16 -20.47
CA GLY A 342 1.28 9.43 -19.80
C GLY A 342 2.72 9.53 -19.29
N ASN A 343 3.13 10.71 -18.81
CA ASN A 343 4.50 10.92 -18.31
C ASN A 343 4.56 11.02 -16.79
N ALA A 344 5.59 10.41 -16.20
CA ALA A 344 5.97 10.63 -14.81
C ALA A 344 7.41 10.19 -14.60
N LEU A 345 8.29 11.15 -14.35
CA LEU A 345 9.72 10.93 -14.19
C LEU A 345 10.22 11.54 -12.88
N LEU A 346 11.15 10.86 -12.23
CA LEU A 346 11.93 11.41 -11.13
C LEU A 346 13.32 11.74 -11.65
N VAL A 347 13.81 12.95 -11.38
CA VAL A 347 15.18 13.38 -11.59
C VAL A 347 15.82 13.54 -10.22
N ARG A 348 16.79 12.69 -9.90
CA ARG A 348 17.46 12.62 -8.59
C ARG A 348 18.88 13.13 -8.73
N THR A 349 19.31 13.98 -7.82
CA THR A 349 20.71 14.39 -7.64
C THR A 349 21.20 13.95 -6.25
N ALA A 350 22.40 14.36 -5.85
CA ALA A 350 22.96 13.99 -4.55
C ALA A 350 22.06 14.38 -3.36
N GLY A 351 21.47 15.58 -3.39
CA GLY A 351 20.64 16.13 -2.32
C GLY A 351 19.18 16.39 -2.72
N HIS A 352 18.87 16.52 -4.01
CA HIS A 352 17.58 17.05 -4.46
C HIS A 352 16.81 16.07 -5.35
N THR A 353 15.49 16.24 -5.42
CA THR A 353 14.63 15.51 -6.34
C THR A 353 13.61 16.43 -7.02
N LEU A 354 13.57 16.35 -8.34
CA LEU A 354 12.51 16.91 -9.18
C LEU A 354 11.61 15.78 -9.69
N VAL A 355 10.29 15.98 -9.61
CA VAL A 355 9.31 15.12 -10.29
C VAL A 355 8.83 15.87 -11.52
N TYR A 356 8.98 15.27 -12.71
CA TYR A 356 8.51 15.82 -13.98
C TYR A 356 7.28 15.00 -14.43
N ASP A 357 6.11 15.65 -14.42
CA ASP A 357 4.79 15.04 -14.56
C ASP A 357 4.47 13.94 -13.53
N THR A 358 3.20 13.54 -13.47
CA THR A 358 2.64 12.68 -12.40
C THR A 358 1.76 11.55 -12.91
N GLY A 359 1.72 11.38 -14.24
CA GLY A 359 0.99 10.31 -14.91
C GLY A 359 -0.53 10.52 -14.91
N PRO A 360 -1.26 9.51 -15.41
CA PRO A 360 -2.68 9.61 -15.68
C PRO A 360 -3.60 9.52 -14.47
N ARG A 361 -4.76 10.14 -14.63
CA ARG A 361 -5.97 9.75 -13.92
C ARG A 361 -6.63 8.59 -14.65
N PHE A 362 -6.67 7.41 -14.01
CA PHE A 362 -7.30 6.19 -14.54
C PHE A 362 -8.83 6.17 -14.37
N SER A 363 -9.34 6.68 -13.25
CA SER A 363 -10.78 6.79 -12.93
C SER A 363 -11.04 7.97 -11.97
N ARG A 364 -12.29 8.18 -11.55
CA ARG A 364 -12.62 9.19 -10.54
C ARG A 364 -11.91 8.95 -9.21
N GLU A 365 -11.81 7.68 -8.81
CA GLU A 365 -11.12 7.28 -7.59
C GLU A 365 -9.66 6.88 -7.84
N SER A 366 -9.15 6.89 -9.09
CA SER A 366 -7.86 6.29 -9.42
C SER A 366 -6.92 7.13 -10.25
N ASP A 367 -5.70 7.32 -9.76
CA ASP A 367 -4.63 8.04 -10.44
C ASP A 367 -3.26 7.35 -10.25
N ALA A 368 -2.29 7.73 -11.09
CA ALA A 368 -0.91 7.27 -11.03
C ALA A 368 -0.15 7.82 -9.82
N GLY A 369 -0.57 8.95 -9.26
CA GLY A 369 -0.05 9.53 -8.03
C GLY A 369 -0.12 8.54 -6.86
N HIS A 370 -1.34 8.15 -6.46
CA HIS A 370 -1.56 7.22 -5.35
C HIS A 370 -1.07 5.80 -5.65
N ARG A 371 -1.17 5.34 -6.90
CA ARG A 371 -0.86 3.95 -7.26
C ARG A 371 0.61 3.68 -7.53
N VAL A 372 1.34 4.68 -8.01
CA VAL A 372 2.71 4.51 -8.51
C VAL A 372 3.67 5.49 -7.84
N LEU A 373 3.43 6.80 -7.99
CA LEU A 373 4.42 7.83 -7.61
C LEU A 373 4.59 7.95 -6.10
N VAL A 374 3.51 8.04 -5.34
CA VAL A 374 3.55 8.12 -3.87
C VAL A 374 4.25 6.89 -3.25
N PRO A 375 3.86 5.65 -3.59
CA PRO A 375 4.59 4.47 -3.12
C PRO A 375 6.06 4.45 -3.56
N LEU A 376 6.37 4.85 -4.80
CA LEU A 376 7.74 4.90 -5.32
C LEU A 376 8.60 5.92 -4.56
N LEU A 377 8.10 7.13 -4.36
CA LEU A 377 8.79 8.19 -3.61
C LEU A 377 9.05 7.75 -2.17
N ARG A 378 8.08 7.11 -1.50
CA ARG A 378 8.28 6.52 -0.16
C ARG A 378 9.33 5.42 -0.16
N ALA A 379 9.25 4.49 -1.12
CA ALA A 379 10.21 3.39 -1.24
C ALA A 379 11.64 3.89 -1.48
N LEU A 380 11.80 4.99 -2.21
CA LEU A 380 13.09 5.62 -2.45
C LEU A 380 13.51 6.60 -1.32
N GLY A 381 12.65 6.84 -0.32
CA GLY A 381 12.92 7.81 0.74
C GLY A 381 13.07 9.24 0.21
N GLU A 382 12.35 9.59 -0.85
CA GLU A 382 12.50 10.86 -1.56
C GLU A 382 11.65 11.97 -0.97
N ARG A 383 12.32 13.09 -0.70
CA ARG A 383 11.70 14.39 -0.44
C ARG A 383 11.73 15.16 -1.76
N VAL A 384 10.56 15.50 -2.29
CA VAL A 384 10.47 16.23 -3.56
C VAL A 384 10.68 17.71 -3.29
N ASP A 385 11.63 18.31 -4.01
CA ASP A 385 11.93 19.75 -3.93
C ASP A 385 11.11 20.54 -4.93
N THR A 386 11.00 20.02 -6.17
CA THR A 386 10.20 20.62 -7.24
C THR A 386 9.33 19.57 -7.91
N LEU A 387 8.03 19.84 -8.00
CA LEU A 387 7.13 19.18 -8.93
C LEU A 387 6.98 20.06 -10.17
N MET A 388 7.48 19.61 -11.31
CA MET A 388 7.27 20.23 -12.60
C MET A 388 6.13 19.53 -13.34
N LEU A 389 5.10 20.27 -13.75
CA LEU A 389 4.03 19.76 -14.61
C LEU A 389 4.15 20.38 -15.99
N SER A 390 4.32 19.56 -17.01
CA SER A 390 4.62 20.01 -18.38
C SER A 390 3.46 20.79 -18.99
N HIS A 391 2.23 20.28 -18.89
CA HIS A 391 0.99 20.90 -19.39
C HIS A 391 -0.22 20.29 -18.65
N ARG A 392 -1.44 20.77 -18.92
CA ARG A 392 -2.65 20.46 -18.12
C ARG A 392 -3.29 19.09 -18.38
N ASP A 393 -2.81 18.30 -19.33
CA ASP A 393 -3.53 17.09 -19.76
C ASP A 393 -3.49 16.00 -18.68
N SER A 394 -4.58 15.24 -18.61
CA SER A 394 -4.85 14.35 -17.48
C SER A 394 -3.85 13.20 -17.34
N ASP A 395 -3.16 12.83 -18.43
CA ASP A 395 -2.08 11.85 -18.48
C ASP A 395 -0.72 12.40 -18.00
N HIS A 396 -0.66 13.68 -17.66
CA HIS A 396 0.51 14.36 -17.10
C HIS A 396 0.24 14.85 -15.67
N VAL A 397 -0.95 15.42 -15.42
CA VAL A 397 -1.27 16.06 -14.13
C VAL A 397 -2.17 15.22 -13.23
N GLY A 398 -2.63 14.06 -13.71
CA GLY A 398 -3.64 13.27 -13.03
C GLY A 398 -3.24 12.82 -11.62
N GLY A 399 -1.95 12.55 -11.41
CA GLY A 399 -1.39 12.19 -10.10
C GLY A 399 -0.97 13.37 -9.20
N ALA A 400 -1.02 14.61 -9.70
CA ALA A 400 -0.48 15.77 -9.00
C ALA A 400 -1.11 16.06 -7.63
N PRO A 401 -2.45 15.94 -7.44
CA PRO A 401 -3.05 16.16 -6.12
C PRO A 401 -2.46 15.24 -5.04
N ALA A 402 -2.22 13.97 -5.38
CA ALA A 402 -1.67 12.98 -4.45
C ALA A 402 -0.23 13.31 -4.06
N VAL A 403 0.60 13.68 -5.06
CA VAL A 403 2.01 14.03 -4.84
C VAL A 403 2.13 15.31 -4.02
N LEU A 404 1.34 16.35 -4.33
CA LEU A 404 1.34 17.63 -3.61
C LEU A 404 0.86 17.49 -2.15
N ALA A 405 -0.13 16.63 -1.90
CA ALA A 405 -0.60 16.34 -0.55
C ALA A 405 0.47 15.61 0.28
N MET A 406 1.20 14.67 -0.33
CA MET A 406 2.29 13.97 0.35
C MET A 406 3.55 14.84 0.54
N GLN A 407 3.81 15.77 -0.36
CA GLN A 407 5.02 16.60 -0.39
C GLN A 407 4.64 18.07 -0.20
N PRO A 408 4.20 18.48 1.01
CA PRO A 408 3.72 19.83 1.27
C PRO A 408 4.77 20.92 1.01
N GLN A 409 6.06 20.57 1.11
CA GLN A 409 7.18 21.47 0.89
C GLN A 409 7.60 21.63 -0.58
N ALA A 410 7.11 20.79 -1.49
CA ALA A 410 7.53 20.82 -2.89
C ALA A 410 7.01 22.08 -3.59
N LEU A 411 7.91 22.78 -4.29
CA LEU A 411 7.57 23.87 -5.20
C LEU A 411 6.84 23.32 -6.42
N LEU A 412 5.86 24.07 -6.95
CA LEU A 412 5.15 23.70 -8.16
C LEU A 412 5.60 24.62 -9.30
N LEU A 413 6.20 24.05 -10.34
CA LEU A 413 6.61 24.73 -11.58
C LEU A 413 5.76 24.18 -12.73
N SER A 414 5.10 25.02 -13.52
CA SER A 414 4.10 24.51 -14.47
C SER A 414 3.78 25.50 -15.58
N SER A 415 3.24 25.01 -16.70
CA SER A 415 2.62 25.87 -17.73
C SER A 415 1.10 26.01 -17.60
N ILE A 416 0.53 25.34 -16.59
CA ILE A 416 -0.92 25.28 -16.38
C ILE A 416 -1.48 26.68 -16.07
N GLU A 417 -2.59 27.01 -16.72
CA GLU A 417 -3.30 28.28 -16.58
C GLU A 417 -3.81 28.55 -15.15
N ASP A 418 -3.92 29.83 -14.80
CA ASP A 418 -4.28 30.29 -13.45
C ASP A 418 -5.68 29.79 -12.99
N GLY A 419 -6.59 29.48 -13.91
CA GLY A 419 -7.93 28.98 -13.64
C GLY A 419 -8.04 27.47 -13.40
N HIS A 420 -6.96 26.71 -13.55
CA HIS A 420 -6.99 25.26 -13.38
C HIS A 420 -7.11 24.86 -11.90
N ALA A 421 -7.83 23.78 -11.60
CA ALA A 421 -8.10 23.34 -10.22
C ALA A 421 -6.83 23.08 -9.37
N LEU A 422 -5.71 22.75 -10.01
CA LEU A 422 -4.42 22.56 -9.32
C LEU A 422 -3.85 23.86 -8.73
N GLN A 423 -4.14 25.02 -9.33
CA GLN A 423 -3.70 26.32 -8.82
C GLN A 423 -4.33 26.65 -7.47
N ALA A 424 -5.57 26.18 -7.23
CA ALA A 424 -6.25 26.31 -5.95
C ALA A 424 -5.65 25.39 -4.87
N LEU A 425 -5.02 24.27 -5.25
CA LEU A 425 -4.31 23.40 -4.31
C LEU A 425 -2.92 23.94 -3.96
N ARG A 426 -2.19 24.43 -4.98
CA ARG A 426 -0.89 25.07 -4.81
C ARG A 426 -0.65 26.03 -5.97
N PRO A 427 -0.36 27.31 -5.70
CA PRO A 427 0.03 28.24 -6.75
C PRO A 427 1.30 27.76 -7.46
N ALA A 428 1.24 27.64 -8.77
CA ALA A 428 2.37 27.25 -9.60
C ALA A 428 3.17 28.50 -10.02
N THR A 429 4.49 28.38 -9.98
CA THR A 429 5.38 29.28 -10.72
C THR A 429 5.32 28.88 -12.20
N ARG A 430 5.24 29.84 -13.12
CA ARG A 430 5.25 29.52 -14.56
C ARG A 430 6.61 29.01 -15.01
N CYS A 431 6.63 27.94 -15.79
CA CYS A 431 7.84 27.49 -16.48
C CYS A 431 8.08 28.40 -17.70
N VAL A 432 9.21 29.10 -17.74
CA VAL A 432 9.50 30.07 -18.80
C VAL A 432 10.90 29.83 -19.33
N ALA A 433 11.04 29.85 -20.66
CA ALA A 433 12.32 29.72 -21.35
C ALA A 433 13.35 30.70 -20.78
N GLY A 434 14.55 30.20 -20.47
CA GLY A 434 15.64 30.96 -19.87
C GLY A 434 15.72 30.85 -18.34
N GLN A 435 14.70 30.30 -17.66
CA GLN A 435 14.84 29.93 -16.25
C GLN A 435 15.91 28.86 -16.08
N ARG A 436 16.86 29.10 -15.18
CA ARG A 436 17.99 28.22 -14.91
C ARG A 436 18.30 28.15 -13.43
N TRP A 437 18.59 26.95 -12.93
CA TRP A 437 19.09 26.74 -11.57
C TRP A 437 20.11 25.59 -11.56
N GLU A 438 20.83 25.45 -10.45
CA GLU A 438 21.80 24.39 -10.24
C GLU A 438 21.56 23.71 -8.89
N TRP A 439 21.57 22.38 -8.90
CA TRP A 439 21.55 21.56 -7.69
C TRP A 439 22.68 20.55 -7.75
N ASP A 440 23.51 20.51 -6.71
CA ASP A 440 24.58 19.51 -6.58
C ASP A 440 25.48 19.43 -7.83
N ALA A 441 25.84 20.58 -8.43
CA ALA A 441 26.58 20.69 -9.69
C ALA A 441 25.88 20.13 -10.95
N VAL A 442 24.56 19.95 -10.90
CA VAL A 442 23.69 19.61 -12.03
C VAL A 442 22.87 20.83 -12.41
N THR A 443 23.01 21.29 -13.65
CA THR A 443 22.26 22.43 -14.19
C THR A 443 20.91 21.97 -14.73
N PHE A 444 19.86 22.72 -14.40
CA PHE A 444 18.52 22.59 -14.92
C PHE A 444 18.14 23.87 -15.68
N GLU A 445 17.58 23.73 -16.87
CA GLU A 445 17.25 24.85 -17.75
C GLU A 445 15.91 24.62 -18.44
N VAL A 446 14.99 25.58 -18.34
CA VAL A 446 13.73 25.56 -19.07
C VAL A 446 13.95 26.18 -20.44
N LEU A 447 13.59 25.45 -21.49
CA LEU A 447 13.74 25.88 -22.89
C LEU A 447 12.43 26.38 -23.53
N HIS A 448 11.30 26.00 -22.97
CA HIS A 448 9.96 26.30 -23.49
C HIS A 448 8.93 26.09 -22.37
N PRO A 449 7.79 26.81 -22.34
CA PRO A 449 7.32 27.88 -23.25
C PRO A 449 8.06 29.22 -23.11
N SER A 450 7.95 30.10 -24.10
CA SER A 450 8.38 31.50 -23.94
C SER A 450 7.39 32.30 -23.08
N ALA A 451 7.79 33.47 -22.60
CA ALA A 451 6.87 34.35 -21.88
C ALA A 451 5.68 34.81 -22.76
N GLU A 452 5.91 34.97 -24.06
CA GLU A 452 4.89 35.39 -25.02
C GLU A 452 3.84 34.30 -25.28
N ASP A 453 4.23 33.02 -25.21
CA ASP A 453 3.33 31.89 -25.42
C ASP A 453 2.16 31.90 -24.41
N TYR A 454 2.36 32.42 -23.19
CA TYR A 454 1.32 32.56 -22.17
C TYR A 454 0.28 33.65 -22.47
N ASN A 455 0.57 34.58 -23.38
CA ASN A 455 -0.37 35.62 -23.79
C ASN A 455 -1.28 35.16 -24.93
N LEU A 456 -1.06 33.95 -25.45
CA LEU A 456 -1.79 33.38 -26.57
C LEU A 456 -2.65 32.20 -26.11
N THR A 457 -3.82 32.03 -26.73
CA THR A 457 -4.61 30.81 -26.55
C THR A 457 -3.98 29.67 -27.34
N GLN A 458 -3.18 28.85 -26.67
CA GLN A 458 -2.49 27.69 -27.25
C GLN A 458 -3.20 26.38 -26.92
N LYS A 459 -2.92 25.35 -27.70
CA LYS A 459 -3.26 23.97 -27.30
C LYS A 459 -2.45 23.58 -26.07
N SER A 460 -2.98 22.65 -25.28
CA SER A 460 -2.35 22.15 -24.06
C SER A 460 -0.91 21.68 -24.31
N ASN A 461 -0.72 20.77 -25.26
CA ASN A 461 0.56 20.20 -25.66
C ASN A 461 1.58 21.25 -26.12
N ALA A 462 1.08 22.30 -26.78
CA ALA A 462 1.88 23.42 -27.26
C ALA A 462 2.46 24.29 -26.12
N MET A 463 2.02 24.07 -24.87
CA MET A 463 2.53 24.71 -23.65
C MET A 463 3.43 23.79 -22.82
N SER A 464 3.81 22.60 -23.32
CA SER A 464 4.66 21.66 -22.57
C SER A 464 5.96 22.29 -22.07
N CYS A 465 6.22 22.28 -20.77
CA CYS A 465 7.50 22.72 -20.19
C CYS A 465 8.65 21.84 -20.70
N VAL A 466 9.58 22.39 -21.46
CA VAL A 466 10.77 21.63 -21.91
C VAL A 466 11.91 21.88 -20.93
N LEU A 467 12.39 20.82 -20.29
CA LEU A 467 13.44 20.85 -19.29
C LEU A 467 14.69 20.13 -19.79
N ARG A 468 15.81 20.84 -19.80
CA ARG A 468 17.14 20.30 -20.03
C ARG A 468 17.85 20.10 -18.69
N VAL A 469 18.35 18.90 -18.46
CA VAL A 469 19.11 18.53 -17.26
C VAL A 469 20.52 18.15 -17.68
N SER A 470 21.54 18.79 -17.09
CA SER A 470 22.92 18.72 -17.57
C SER A 470 23.91 18.50 -16.42
N SER A 471 24.71 17.45 -16.54
CA SER A 471 25.90 17.14 -15.74
C SER A 471 27.12 17.27 -16.65
N GLY A 472 27.55 18.53 -16.89
CA GLY A 472 28.60 18.83 -17.87
C GLY A 472 28.29 18.28 -19.27
N SER A 473 28.95 17.20 -19.66
CA SER A 473 28.78 16.56 -20.98
C SER A 473 27.57 15.61 -21.09
N ARG A 474 26.93 15.27 -19.96
CA ARG A 474 25.82 14.31 -19.93
C ARG A 474 24.49 15.01 -19.78
N ILE A 475 23.61 14.85 -20.75
CA ILE A 475 22.42 15.68 -20.89
C ILE A 475 21.18 14.80 -21.11
N ALA A 476 20.11 15.12 -20.38
CA ALA A 476 18.79 14.59 -20.64
C ALA A 476 17.83 15.72 -21.02
N LEU A 477 16.96 15.47 -22.01
CA LEU A 477 16.00 16.43 -22.50
C LEU A 477 14.57 15.89 -22.30
N LEU A 478 13.82 16.53 -21.40
CA LEU A 478 12.45 16.20 -21.04
C LEU A 478 11.50 17.19 -21.71
N VAL A 479 10.75 16.74 -22.71
CA VAL A 479 10.05 17.65 -23.63
C VAL A 479 8.52 17.60 -23.53
N GLY A 480 7.99 16.79 -22.61
CA GLY A 480 6.54 16.59 -22.49
C GLY A 480 5.93 16.21 -23.83
N ASP A 481 4.86 16.91 -24.21
CA ASP A 481 4.07 16.60 -25.39
C ASP A 481 4.22 17.65 -26.50
N ILE A 482 5.36 18.34 -26.59
CA ILE A 482 5.60 19.27 -27.70
C ILE A 482 5.38 18.60 -29.06
N GLU A 483 4.81 19.37 -29.98
CA GLU A 483 4.53 18.93 -31.35
C GLU A 483 5.50 19.58 -32.35
N LEU A 484 5.37 19.21 -33.63
CA LEU A 484 6.25 19.68 -34.73
C LEU A 484 6.52 21.20 -34.72
N ALA A 485 5.53 22.03 -34.40
CA ALA A 485 5.68 23.48 -34.41
C ALA A 485 6.62 23.98 -33.29
N GLN A 486 6.50 23.42 -32.09
CA GLN A 486 7.37 23.70 -30.94
C GLN A 486 8.79 23.18 -31.21
N GLU A 487 8.91 21.97 -31.77
CA GLU A 487 10.19 21.39 -32.18
C GLU A 487 10.93 22.28 -33.18
N GLN A 488 10.24 22.75 -34.22
CA GLN A 488 10.81 23.66 -35.22
C GLN A 488 11.24 24.99 -34.60
N ARG A 489 10.45 25.56 -33.69
CA ARG A 489 10.82 26.79 -32.97
C ARG A 489 12.09 26.61 -32.14
N LEU A 490 12.21 25.50 -31.41
CA LEU A 490 13.40 25.20 -30.60
C LEU A 490 14.65 25.04 -31.47
N VAL A 491 14.53 24.38 -32.61
CA VAL A 491 15.64 24.22 -33.57
C VAL A 491 16.01 25.57 -34.20
N ALA A 492 15.03 26.34 -34.65
CA ALA A 492 15.24 27.65 -35.28
C ALA A 492 15.83 28.69 -34.31
N ALA A 493 15.48 28.61 -33.03
CA ALA A 493 16.05 29.46 -31.98
C ALA A 493 17.50 29.12 -31.64
N GLY A 494 18.07 28.03 -32.20
CA GLY A 494 19.42 27.58 -31.86
C GLY A 494 19.55 27.13 -30.41
N ALA A 495 18.46 26.64 -29.80
CA ALA A 495 18.49 26.15 -28.43
C ALA A 495 19.50 25.01 -28.27
N MET A 496 20.08 24.86 -27.07
CA MET A 496 21.02 23.78 -26.76
C MET A 496 20.28 22.44 -26.62
N LEU A 497 19.93 21.83 -27.75
CA LEU A 497 19.09 20.63 -27.79
C LEU A 497 19.85 19.31 -27.67
N LYS A 498 21.17 19.31 -27.88
CA LYS A 498 21.97 18.08 -27.85
C LYS A 498 21.81 17.36 -26.51
N ALA A 499 21.41 16.09 -26.55
CA ALA A 499 21.16 15.27 -25.36
C ALA A 499 21.63 13.83 -25.57
N ASP A 500 21.98 13.12 -24.49
CA ASP A 500 22.24 11.67 -24.52
C ASP A 500 20.93 10.87 -24.39
N LEU A 501 20.00 11.39 -23.57
CA LEU A 501 18.69 10.81 -23.31
C LEU A 501 17.57 11.78 -23.73
N LEU A 502 16.62 11.28 -24.52
CA LEU A 502 15.41 12.01 -24.90
C LEU A 502 14.16 11.35 -24.33
N LEU A 503 13.32 12.10 -23.62
CA LEU A 503 11.91 11.72 -23.43
C LEU A 503 11.20 11.86 -24.78
N VAL A 504 10.69 10.78 -25.35
CA VAL A 504 10.04 10.82 -26.66
C VAL A 504 8.85 11.78 -26.60
N PRO A 505 8.83 12.86 -27.41
CA PRO A 505 7.78 13.86 -27.31
C PRO A 505 6.42 13.27 -27.67
N HIS A 506 5.40 13.66 -26.90
CA HIS A 506 4.00 13.30 -27.12
C HIS A 506 3.79 11.79 -27.25
N HIS A 507 4.49 11.03 -26.40
CA HIS A 507 4.44 9.56 -26.35
C HIS A 507 4.85 8.86 -27.65
N GLY A 508 5.37 9.59 -28.64
CA GLY A 508 5.63 9.13 -30.00
C GLY A 508 4.43 9.25 -30.93
N SER A 509 3.63 10.31 -30.79
CA SER A 509 2.60 10.70 -31.75
C SER A 509 3.16 10.98 -33.14
N LYS A 510 2.34 10.80 -34.19
CA LYS A 510 2.70 11.20 -35.57
C LYS A 510 2.93 12.72 -35.69
N THR A 511 2.43 13.50 -34.73
CA THR A 511 2.57 14.97 -34.65
C THR A 511 3.83 15.43 -33.90
N SER A 512 4.76 14.51 -33.59
CA SER A 512 6.02 14.83 -32.91
C SER A 512 7.21 14.05 -33.50
N SER A 513 8.38 14.29 -32.92
CA SER A 513 9.67 13.71 -33.29
C SER A 513 10.01 13.96 -34.76
N SER A 514 10.02 15.21 -35.22
CA SER A 514 10.47 15.58 -36.56
C SER A 514 11.93 15.19 -36.82
N GLY A 515 12.29 14.97 -38.09
CA GLY A 515 13.67 14.65 -38.47
C GLY A 515 14.65 15.74 -38.02
N ALA A 516 14.35 17.01 -38.34
CA ALA A 516 15.18 18.15 -37.96
C ALA A 516 15.39 18.27 -36.43
N PHE A 517 14.36 17.98 -35.64
CA PHE A 517 14.49 17.95 -34.18
C PHE A 517 15.40 16.82 -33.71
N LEU A 518 15.19 15.60 -34.21
CA LEU A 518 16.06 14.47 -33.85
C LEU A 518 17.52 14.68 -34.30
N ASP A 519 17.72 15.35 -35.43
CA ASP A 519 19.06 15.70 -35.95
C ASP A 519 19.75 16.79 -35.10
N ALA A 520 18.98 17.68 -34.46
CA ALA A 520 19.49 18.66 -33.53
C ALA A 520 19.75 18.09 -32.12
N VAL A 521 18.89 17.18 -31.64
CA VAL A 521 19.01 16.55 -30.32
C VAL A 521 20.09 15.47 -30.31
N GLN A 522 20.21 14.68 -31.38
CA GLN A 522 21.15 13.56 -31.51
C GLN A 522 21.19 12.60 -30.30
N PRO A 523 20.03 12.13 -29.78
CA PRO A 523 20.02 11.28 -28.61
C PRO A 523 20.54 9.90 -28.93
N ARG A 524 21.22 9.27 -27.96
CA ARG A 524 21.62 7.86 -28.09
C ARG A 524 20.50 6.94 -27.66
N LEU A 525 19.81 7.34 -26.59
CA LEU A 525 18.71 6.60 -26.00
C LEU A 525 17.47 7.49 -25.97
N ALA A 526 16.31 6.90 -26.20
CA ALA A 526 15.03 7.57 -26.04
C ALA A 526 14.08 6.68 -25.23
N LEU A 527 13.27 7.28 -24.36
CA LEU A 527 12.28 6.56 -23.57
C LEU A 527 10.87 7.08 -23.86
N ALA A 528 9.90 6.17 -23.97
CA ALA A 528 8.50 6.50 -24.20
C ALA A 528 7.60 5.82 -23.17
N GLN A 529 6.88 6.63 -22.39
CA GLN A 529 5.91 6.13 -21.41
C GLN A 529 4.55 5.92 -22.08
N THR A 530 4.38 4.72 -22.64
CA THR A 530 3.16 4.34 -23.38
C THR A 530 2.41 3.21 -22.71
N GLY A 531 1.08 3.24 -22.81
CA GLY A 531 0.24 2.16 -22.32
C GLY A 531 0.34 0.91 -23.21
N TYR A 532 0.30 -0.28 -22.62
CA TYR A 532 0.17 -1.52 -23.38
C TYR A 532 -1.12 -1.51 -24.19
N ARG A 533 -1.02 -1.69 -25.52
CA ARG A 533 -2.16 -1.60 -26.45
C ARG A 533 -2.98 -0.32 -26.23
N ASN A 534 -2.30 0.81 -26.01
CA ASN A 534 -2.98 2.09 -25.85
C ASN A 534 -3.83 2.43 -27.09
N ARG A 535 -4.94 3.13 -26.85
CA ARG A 535 -5.93 3.49 -27.88
C ARG A 535 -5.38 4.39 -28.99
N PHE A 536 -4.24 5.04 -28.76
CA PHE A 536 -3.63 6.00 -29.69
C PHE A 536 -2.71 5.32 -30.71
N GLY A 537 -2.29 4.07 -30.44
CA GLY A 537 -1.29 3.37 -31.25
C GLY A 537 0.10 3.98 -31.12
N HIS A 538 0.42 4.57 -29.96
CA HIS A 538 1.71 5.16 -29.65
C HIS A 538 2.70 4.12 -29.09
N PRO A 539 4.02 4.24 -29.35
CA PRO A 539 4.62 5.14 -30.34
C PRO A 539 4.22 4.72 -31.76
N ALA A 540 3.94 5.69 -32.63
CA ALA A 540 3.48 5.40 -33.98
C ALA A 540 4.61 4.79 -34.84
N PRO A 541 4.32 3.81 -35.73
CA PRO A 541 5.35 3.18 -36.55
C PRO A 541 6.23 4.17 -37.37
N PRO A 542 5.69 5.23 -38.00
CA PRO A 542 6.53 6.20 -38.72
C PRO A 542 7.47 7.00 -37.81
N VAL A 543 7.12 7.17 -36.54
CA VAL A 543 7.99 7.83 -35.55
C VAL A 543 9.13 6.89 -35.21
N LEU A 544 8.80 5.65 -34.83
CA LEU A 544 9.79 4.60 -34.55
C LEU A 544 10.79 4.41 -35.68
N GLU A 545 10.35 4.50 -36.93
CA GLU A 545 11.21 4.43 -38.11
C GLU A 545 12.24 5.57 -38.15
N ARG A 546 11.85 6.81 -37.84
CA ARG A 546 12.79 7.95 -37.79
C ARG A 546 13.85 7.79 -36.70
N TYR A 547 13.49 7.19 -35.56
CA TYR A 547 14.45 6.84 -34.51
C TYR A 547 15.41 5.75 -34.99
N ARG A 548 14.88 4.72 -35.66
CA ARG A 548 15.65 3.59 -36.20
C ARG A 548 16.66 4.02 -37.25
N GLU A 549 16.27 4.88 -38.20
CA GLU A 549 17.14 5.42 -39.25
C GLU A 549 18.35 6.17 -38.69
N ARG A 550 18.20 6.76 -37.50
CA ARG A 550 19.26 7.51 -36.79
C ARG A 550 20.03 6.65 -35.80
N GLY A 551 19.76 5.35 -35.71
CA GLY A 551 20.41 4.45 -34.76
C GLY A 551 20.06 4.73 -33.29
N ILE A 552 18.95 5.43 -33.03
CA ILE A 552 18.51 5.80 -31.68
C ILE A 552 17.78 4.61 -31.06
N ARG A 553 18.18 4.18 -29.87
CA ARG A 553 17.53 3.06 -29.17
C ARG A 553 16.33 3.56 -28.37
N VAL A 554 15.14 3.06 -28.71
CA VAL A 554 13.89 3.44 -28.06
C VAL A 554 13.46 2.37 -27.05
N PHE A 555 13.23 2.79 -25.81
CA PHE A 555 12.69 1.97 -24.74
C PHE A 555 11.26 2.39 -24.43
N THR A 556 10.41 1.42 -24.11
CA THR A 556 8.99 1.68 -23.86
C THR A 556 8.54 1.03 -22.56
N SER A 557 7.68 1.70 -21.79
CA SER A 557 7.13 1.17 -20.54
C SER A 557 6.49 -0.22 -20.67
N PRO A 558 5.75 -0.56 -21.75
CA PRO A 558 5.18 -1.89 -21.88
C PRO A 558 6.23 -2.99 -21.95
N VAL A 559 7.46 -2.73 -22.42
CA VAL A 559 8.53 -3.73 -22.46
C VAL A 559 9.37 -3.68 -21.19
N CYS A 560 9.68 -2.47 -20.72
CA CYS A 560 10.65 -2.27 -19.65
C CYS A 560 10.05 -2.25 -18.25
N GLY A 561 8.76 -1.94 -18.12
CA GLY A 561 8.22 -1.38 -16.89
C GLY A 561 8.85 -0.03 -16.60
N ALA A 562 9.23 0.21 -15.34
CA ALA A 562 10.00 1.40 -15.00
C ALA A 562 11.38 1.36 -15.68
N MET A 563 11.85 2.52 -16.11
CA MET A 563 13.12 2.69 -16.82
C MET A 563 14.03 3.59 -16.01
N ARG A 564 15.28 3.17 -15.79
CA ARG A 564 16.27 3.92 -15.03
C ARG A 564 17.49 4.22 -15.88
N TRP A 565 17.88 5.48 -15.94
CA TRP A 565 19.06 5.98 -16.65
C TRP A 565 19.90 6.85 -15.71
N SER A 566 21.22 6.80 -15.83
CA SER A 566 22.14 7.57 -14.98
C SER A 566 23.17 8.28 -15.82
N SER A 567 23.49 9.53 -15.46
CA SER A 567 24.55 10.30 -16.12
C SER A 567 25.93 9.65 -16.00
N LEU A 568 26.16 8.83 -14.97
CA LEU A 568 27.40 8.08 -14.77
C LEU A 568 27.57 6.95 -15.81
N ARG A 569 26.46 6.35 -16.25
CA ARG A 569 26.43 5.30 -17.28
C ARG A 569 25.44 5.68 -18.39
N PRO A 570 25.79 6.70 -19.21
CA PRO A 570 24.87 7.30 -20.15
C PRO A 570 24.46 6.36 -21.30
N ASP A 571 25.23 5.29 -21.51
CA ASP A 571 25.07 4.30 -22.57
C ASP A 571 24.06 3.20 -22.22
N GLU A 572 23.67 3.13 -20.95
CA GLU A 572 22.85 2.07 -20.37
C GLU A 572 21.52 2.62 -19.86
N LEU A 573 20.45 1.88 -20.14
CA LEU A 573 19.15 2.08 -19.53
C LEU A 573 18.69 0.75 -18.95
N ILE A 574 18.39 0.75 -17.66
CA ILE A 574 18.00 -0.43 -16.89
C ILE A 574 16.48 -0.51 -16.87
N CYS A 575 15.96 -1.66 -17.29
CA CYS A 575 14.53 -1.91 -17.31
C CYS A 575 14.11 -2.82 -16.15
N GLN A 576 13.07 -2.40 -15.43
CA GLN A 576 12.60 -3.09 -14.22
C GLN A 576 12.18 -4.54 -14.50
N ARG A 577 11.60 -4.80 -15.68
CA ARG A 577 11.15 -6.15 -16.07
C ARG A 577 12.29 -7.12 -16.38
N ASP A 578 13.49 -6.62 -16.66
CA ASP A 578 14.66 -7.47 -16.88
C ASP A 578 15.28 -7.90 -15.54
N ILE A 579 15.35 -6.99 -14.57
CA ILE A 579 15.96 -7.26 -13.26
C ILE A 579 15.01 -7.92 -12.26
N ALA A 580 13.70 -7.78 -12.44
CA ALA A 580 12.67 -8.30 -11.53
C ALA A 580 11.54 -9.02 -12.27
N ARG A 581 11.91 -9.87 -13.23
CA ARG A 581 10.96 -10.61 -14.06
C ARG A 581 10.06 -11.50 -13.21
N ARG A 582 8.76 -11.42 -13.44
CA ARG A 582 7.75 -12.28 -12.80
C ARG A 582 7.23 -13.30 -13.80
N TYR A 583 6.84 -14.50 -13.34
CA TYR A 583 6.38 -15.56 -14.25
C TYR A 583 5.11 -15.20 -15.04
N TRP A 584 4.30 -14.27 -14.52
CA TRP A 584 3.10 -13.76 -15.20
C TRP A 584 3.39 -12.61 -16.18
N GLN A 585 4.64 -12.14 -16.26
CA GLN A 585 5.05 -11.17 -17.27
C GLN A 585 5.40 -11.89 -18.57
N HIS A 586 4.59 -11.63 -19.58
CA HIS A 586 4.77 -12.21 -20.91
C HIS A 586 5.68 -11.31 -21.73
N GLY A 587 6.54 -11.91 -22.55
CA GLY A 587 7.33 -11.17 -23.52
C GLY A 587 6.41 -10.50 -24.53
N ILE A 588 6.45 -9.17 -24.62
CA ILE A 588 5.80 -8.47 -25.71
C ILE A 588 6.71 -8.64 -26.93
N GLY A 589 6.19 -9.21 -28.01
CA GLY A 589 6.95 -9.35 -29.25
C GLY A 589 7.39 -7.97 -29.74
N THR A 590 8.65 -7.62 -29.55
CA THR A 590 9.24 -6.36 -29.99
C THR A 590 10.40 -6.58 -30.94
N ALA A 591 10.57 -5.62 -31.86
CA ALA A 591 11.68 -5.61 -32.78
C ALA A 591 13.02 -5.57 -32.01
N PRO A 592 14.08 -6.26 -32.48
CA PRO A 592 15.35 -6.37 -31.77
C PRO A 592 15.97 -5.04 -31.33
N TRP A 593 15.77 -3.96 -32.09
CA TRP A 593 16.30 -2.64 -31.78
C TRP A 593 15.55 -1.88 -30.66
N MET A 594 14.34 -2.37 -30.30
CA MET A 594 13.56 -1.90 -29.14
C MET A 594 13.79 -2.79 -27.90
N ARG A 595 14.67 -3.79 -27.98
CA ARG A 595 14.97 -4.68 -26.86
C ARG A 595 16.04 -4.10 -25.96
N CYS A 596 15.90 -4.36 -24.66
CA CYS A 596 16.92 -4.02 -23.68
C CYS A 596 18.19 -4.85 -23.92
N ALA A 597 19.35 -4.22 -23.71
CA ALA A 597 20.61 -4.94 -23.71
C ALA A 597 20.59 -5.96 -22.56
N GLY A 598 20.64 -7.26 -22.88
CA GLY A 598 20.56 -8.36 -21.90
C GLY A 598 19.31 -9.23 -21.99
N SER A 599 18.31 -8.86 -22.79
CA SER A 599 17.15 -9.73 -23.09
C SER A 599 17.51 -10.77 -24.16
N ALA A 600 18.38 -11.73 -23.80
CA ALA A 600 18.58 -12.94 -24.60
C ALA A 600 17.27 -13.74 -24.63
N GLY A 601 16.95 -14.26 -25.82
CA GLY A 601 15.63 -14.80 -26.22
C GLY A 601 15.07 -15.92 -25.35
#